data_AF-A0A1X7VHA5-F1
#
_entry.id   AF-A0A1X7VHA5-F1
#
_cell.length_a   1.000
_cell.length_b   1.000
_cell.length_c   1.000
_cell.angle_alpha   90.00
_cell.angle_beta   90.00
_cell.angle_gamma   90.00
#
_symmetry.space_group_name_H-M   'P 1'
#
loop_
_entity.id
_entity.type
_entity.pdbx_description
1 polymer ?
#
loop_
_entity_poly.entity_id
_entity_poly.type
_entity_poly.pdbx_seq_one_letter_code
_entity_poly.pdbx_strand_id
1 'polypeptide(L)'
;MDVVPKEGHTSDSTTSTRERECNSRLSRVMKDRSDWTLNPVIFHRIQKHFPCLEINLFATRLSHQLSRFYSWRPDPLAEATDAFLQDWGPVKGYANLPWNLKGRVLAKVEFQRVELVILMAPIWPSQPWYPRLLSLLVSSPLRIDP
;
A
#
# COMPACT_ATOMS: atom_id res chain seq x y z
N MET A 1 78.59 6.19 6.61
CA MET A 1 78.47 6.52 5.17
C MET A 1 77.07 6.15 4.75
N ASP A 2 76.48 7.01 3.96
CA ASP A 2 75.04 7.22 3.85
C ASP A 2 74.34 6.23 2.90
N VAL A 3 73.01 6.09 3.06
CA VAL A 3 71.98 6.45 2.07
C VAL A 3 70.64 5.76 2.40
N VAL A 4 69.60 6.58 2.55
CA VAL A 4 68.16 6.29 2.43
C VAL A 4 67.74 7.00 1.11
N PRO A 5 66.82 6.53 0.22
CA PRO A 5 65.50 5.93 0.49
C PRO A 5 65.18 4.73 -0.45
N LYS A 6 63.94 4.27 -0.76
CA LYS A 6 62.55 4.74 -0.50
C LYS A 6 61.56 3.56 -0.55
N GLU A 7 60.34 3.76 -0.08
CA GLU A 7 59.21 2.83 -0.28
C GLU A 7 58.55 2.96 -1.68
N GLY A 8 57.81 1.91 -2.08
CA GLY A 8 57.00 1.89 -3.29
C GLY A 8 55.75 1.01 -3.19
N HIS A 9 54.58 1.67 -3.26
CA HIS A 9 53.30 1.20 -3.82
C HIS A 9 52.52 0.05 -3.15
N THR A 10 51.58 0.48 -2.31
CA THR A 10 50.16 0.05 -2.23
C THR A 10 49.63 -0.96 -3.27
N SER A 11 48.91 -1.99 -2.78
CA SER A 11 47.45 -2.08 -2.96
C SER A 11 46.82 -3.14 -2.03
N ASP A 12 45.74 -2.75 -1.33
CA ASP A 12 44.92 -3.64 -0.50
C ASP A 12 44.10 -4.65 -1.32
N SER A 13 43.73 -5.78 -0.69
CA SER A 13 42.35 -6.31 -0.72
C SER A 13 42.15 -7.48 0.26
N THR A 14 41.92 -7.16 1.53
CA THR A 14 41.44 -8.10 2.55
C THR A 14 39.92 -8.33 2.42
N THR A 15 39.51 -9.47 1.84
CA THR A 15 38.10 -9.88 1.87
C THR A 15 37.80 -10.69 3.13
N SER A 16 37.23 -10.03 4.14
CA SER A 16 36.83 -10.63 5.42
C SER A 16 35.57 -11.50 5.29
N THR A 17 35.70 -12.78 5.63
CA THR A 17 34.60 -13.75 5.65
C THR A 17 33.65 -13.50 6.83
N ARG A 18 32.63 -12.65 6.65
CA ARG A 18 31.45 -12.56 7.55
C ARG A 18 30.23 -12.01 6.81
N GLU A 19 29.41 -12.90 6.24
CA GLU A 19 27.97 -12.66 5.96
C GLU A 19 27.33 -13.92 5.34
N ARG A 20 26.93 -14.89 6.18
CA ARG A 20 26.09 -16.03 5.79
C ARG A 20 25.10 -16.41 6.89
N GLU A 21 24.37 -15.42 7.40
CA GLU A 21 23.33 -15.68 8.40
C GLU A 21 22.08 -14.80 8.19
N CYS A 22 20.91 -15.43 8.37
CA CYS A 22 19.59 -14.78 8.48
C CYS A 22 18.87 -14.25 7.20
N ASN A 23 18.86 -15.00 6.09
CA ASN A 23 17.88 -14.77 4.99
C ASN A 23 16.69 -15.76 4.95
N SER A 24 16.25 -16.27 6.10
CA SER A 24 15.08 -17.17 6.21
C SER A 24 13.80 -16.49 6.74
N ARG A 25 13.90 -15.26 7.28
CA ARG A 25 12.76 -14.54 7.89
C ARG A 25 12.16 -13.43 7.00
N LEU A 26 12.83 -13.06 5.90
CA LEU A 26 12.41 -11.99 4.99
C LEU A 26 11.61 -12.48 3.76
N SER A 27 11.45 -13.79 3.56
CA SER A 27 10.68 -14.35 2.44
C SER A 27 9.16 -14.16 2.53
N ARG A 28 8.66 -13.53 3.62
CA ARG A 28 7.30 -12.95 3.71
C ARG A 28 7.25 -11.45 3.38
N VAL A 29 8.18 -10.94 2.57
CA VAL A 29 7.85 -9.80 1.70
C VAL A 29 6.61 -10.20 0.91
N MET A 30 5.50 -9.49 1.15
CA MET A 30 4.28 -9.60 0.35
C MET A 30 4.65 -9.27 -1.10
N LYS A 31 4.84 -10.30 -1.93
CA LYS A 31 5.30 -10.15 -3.31
C LYS A 31 4.34 -9.21 -4.06
N ASP A 32 4.92 -8.18 -4.66
CA ASP A 32 4.25 -6.89 -4.86
C ASP A 32 2.84 -6.97 -5.48
N ARG A 33 1.85 -6.69 -4.63
CA ARG A 33 0.51 -6.26 -5.04
C ARG A 33 0.21 -4.82 -4.63
N SER A 34 1.13 -4.18 -3.89
CA SER A 34 1.14 -2.76 -3.55
C SER A 34 1.37 -1.87 -4.79
N ASP A 35 2.16 -2.36 -5.74
CA ASP A 35 2.46 -1.69 -6.99
C ASP A 35 1.41 -1.91 -8.11
N TRP A 36 0.28 -2.57 -7.82
CA TRP A 36 -0.78 -2.79 -8.81
C TRP A 36 -1.76 -1.60 -8.89
N THR A 37 -1.39 -0.61 -9.69
CA THR A 37 -2.23 0.55 -10.00
C THR A 37 -3.47 0.14 -10.80
N LEU A 38 -4.65 0.63 -10.43
CA LEU A 38 -5.86 0.43 -11.24
C LEU A 38 -5.72 1.18 -12.57
N ASN A 39 -6.21 0.61 -13.67
CA ASN A 39 -6.19 1.27 -14.99
C ASN A 39 -6.76 2.71 -14.88
N PRO A 40 -6.00 3.75 -15.26
CA PRO A 40 -6.43 5.14 -15.13
C PRO A 40 -7.78 5.47 -15.76
N VAL A 41 -8.16 4.77 -16.84
CA VAL A 41 -9.49 4.92 -17.48
C VAL A 41 -10.61 4.43 -16.56
N ILE A 42 -10.39 3.32 -15.86
CA ILE A 42 -11.34 2.78 -14.88
C ILE A 42 -11.38 3.69 -13.65
N PHE A 43 -10.22 4.12 -13.13
CA PHE A 43 -10.17 5.05 -12.00
C PHE A 43 -10.89 6.37 -12.30
N HIS A 44 -10.71 6.93 -13.50
CA HIS A 44 -11.43 8.13 -13.93
C HIS A 44 -12.96 7.93 -14.01
N ARG A 45 -13.45 6.73 -14.36
CA ARG A 45 -14.88 6.38 -14.27
C ARG A 45 -15.36 6.33 -12.82
N ILE A 46 -14.56 5.78 -11.90
CA ILE A 46 -14.87 5.77 -10.46
C ILE A 46 -14.94 7.20 -9.92
N GLN A 47 -13.93 8.04 -10.20
CA GLN A 47 -13.89 9.43 -9.74
C GLN A 47 -15.01 10.30 -10.33
N LYS A 48 -15.47 10.04 -11.55
CA LYS A 48 -16.67 10.67 -12.12
C LYS A 48 -17.96 10.30 -11.40
N HIS A 49 -18.06 9.09 -10.87
CA HIS A 49 -19.23 8.61 -10.12
C HIS A 49 -19.18 8.99 -8.63
N PHE A 50 -17.96 9.05 -8.06
CA PHE A 50 -17.69 9.43 -6.68
C PHE A 50 -16.71 10.63 -6.65
N PRO A 51 -17.17 11.85 -6.99
CA PRO A 51 -16.31 13.03 -7.11
C PRO A 51 -15.76 13.55 -5.77
N CYS A 52 -16.30 13.06 -4.65
CA CYS A 52 -15.91 13.40 -3.28
C CYS A 52 -14.76 12.53 -2.73
N LEU A 53 -14.05 11.77 -3.56
CA LEU A 53 -12.89 10.99 -3.14
C LEU A 53 -11.70 11.90 -2.83
N GLU A 54 -11.21 11.84 -1.59
CA GLU A 54 -10.15 12.73 -1.09
C GLU A 54 -8.79 12.07 -0.98
N ILE A 55 -8.76 10.80 -0.54
CA ILE A 55 -7.51 10.12 -0.15
C ILE A 55 -7.50 8.65 -0.58
N ASN A 56 -6.35 8.16 -1.09
CA ASN A 56 -6.17 6.73 -1.32
C ASN A 56 -5.57 6.07 -0.06
N LEU A 57 -6.32 5.19 0.58
CA LEU A 57 -5.95 4.55 1.84
C LEU A 57 -4.84 3.49 1.68
N PHE A 58 -4.55 3.01 0.47
CA PHE A 58 -3.60 1.92 0.24
C PHE A 58 -2.82 2.11 -1.06
N ALA A 59 -1.90 3.08 -1.09
CA ALA A 59 -1.08 3.37 -2.28
C ALA A 59 0.42 3.47 -1.98
N THR A 60 1.21 3.55 -3.06
CA THR A 60 2.61 3.97 -3.05
C THR A 60 2.74 5.27 -3.86
N ARG A 61 3.89 5.95 -3.76
CA ARG A 61 4.23 7.08 -4.65
C ARG A 61 4.24 6.75 -6.15
N LEU A 62 4.13 5.47 -6.54
CA LEU A 62 4.04 5.03 -7.94
C LEU A 62 2.62 4.57 -8.33
N SER A 63 1.75 4.25 -7.35
CA SER A 63 0.40 3.74 -7.58
C SER A 63 -0.73 4.66 -7.11
N HIS A 64 -0.42 5.82 -6.53
CA HIS A 64 -1.43 6.81 -6.17
C HIS A 64 -2.09 7.45 -7.42
N GLN A 65 -3.40 7.60 -7.36
CA GLN A 65 -4.23 8.25 -8.40
C GLN A 65 -5.02 9.45 -7.82
N LEU A 66 -4.78 9.77 -6.55
CA LEU A 66 -5.25 10.94 -5.81
C LEU A 66 -4.02 11.67 -5.27
N SER A 67 -4.13 12.99 -5.04
CA SER A 67 -3.02 13.80 -4.51
C SER A 67 -2.61 13.39 -3.08
N ARG A 68 -3.59 12.99 -2.26
CA ARG A 68 -3.40 12.51 -0.90
C ARG A 68 -3.43 10.98 -0.88
N PHE A 69 -2.52 10.36 -0.15
CA PHE A 69 -2.54 8.90 0.08
C PHE A 69 -1.83 8.47 1.36
N TYR A 70 -2.21 7.30 1.86
CA TYR A 70 -1.49 6.59 2.91
C TYR A 70 -0.65 5.46 2.32
N SER A 71 0.57 5.31 2.83
CA SER A 71 1.53 4.28 2.40
C SER A 71 1.74 3.22 3.48
N TRP A 72 2.03 1.98 3.09
CA TRP A 72 2.32 0.91 4.06
C TRP A 72 3.67 1.08 4.77
N ARG A 73 4.63 1.72 4.10
CA ARG A 73 5.96 2.05 4.64
C ARG A 73 6.15 3.57 4.59
N PRO A 74 7.03 4.15 5.44
CA PRO A 74 7.37 5.57 5.35
C PRO A 74 7.76 5.98 3.93
N ASP A 75 7.02 6.94 3.38
CA ASP A 75 7.24 7.53 2.07
C ASP A 75 7.11 9.05 2.22
N PRO A 76 8.08 9.86 1.76
CA PRO A 76 8.06 11.31 1.94
C PRO A 76 6.93 12.02 1.19
N LEU A 77 6.24 11.35 0.26
CA LEU A 77 5.09 11.88 -0.48
C LEU A 77 3.74 11.40 0.08
N ALA A 78 3.74 10.47 1.03
CA ALA A 78 2.51 10.01 1.67
C ALA A 78 2.10 10.96 2.81
N GLU A 79 0.79 11.14 2.98
CA GLU A 79 0.24 11.95 4.07
C GLU A 79 0.45 11.28 5.43
N ALA A 80 0.41 9.95 5.47
CA ALA A 80 0.72 9.16 6.65
C ALA A 80 1.15 7.72 6.29
N THR A 81 1.77 7.05 7.27
CA THR A 81 2.13 5.62 7.19
C THR A 81 1.08 4.75 7.91
N ASP A 82 0.78 3.59 7.33
CA ASP A 82 -0.24 2.62 7.74
C ASP A 82 -1.63 3.23 8.00
N ALA A 83 -2.50 3.09 7.01
CA ALA A 83 -3.88 3.54 7.08
C ALA A 83 -4.68 2.97 8.27
N PHE A 84 -4.35 1.79 8.79
CA PHE A 84 -5.08 1.24 9.93
C PHE A 84 -4.82 2.01 11.24
N LEU A 85 -3.68 2.70 11.35
CA LEU A 85 -3.34 3.57 12.48
C LEU A 85 -4.00 4.95 12.40
N GLN A 86 -4.39 5.41 11.21
CA GLN A 86 -4.97 6.74 10.99
C GLN A 86 -6.44 6.79 11.40
N ASP A 87 -6.94 7.97 11.77
CA ASP A 87 -8.39 8.15 11.90
C ASP A 87 -9.05 8.25 10.52
N TRP A 88 -10.12 7.48 10.30
CA TRP A 88 -10.90 7.52 9.07
C TRP A 88 -12.22 8.29 9.22
N GLY A 89 -12.61 8.67 10.44
CA GLY A 89 -13.83 9.45 10.68
C GLY A 89 -14.02 10.66 9.76
N PRO A 90 -12.99 11.50 9.52
CA PRO A 90 -13.13 12.71 8.70
C PRO A 90 -12.80 12.54 7.20
N VAL A 91 -12.44 11.34 6.71
CA VAL A 91 -11.90 11.18 5.34
C VAL A 91 -12.83 10.40 4.40
N LYS A 92 -12.90 10.85 3.15
CA LYS A 92 -13.63 10.16 2.07
C LYS A 92 -12.66 9.29 1.28
N GLY A 93 -12.50 8.05 1.75
CA GLY A 93 -11.42 7.16 1.35
C GLY A 93 -11.70 6.35 0.08
N TYR A 94 -10.68 6.17 -0.75
CA TYR A 94 -10.62 5.15 -1.79
C TYR A 94 -9.70 4.00 -1.35
N ALA A 95 -10.10 2.76 -1.59
CA ALA A 95 -9.38 1.59 -1.10
C ALA A 95 -9.19 0.53 -2.21
N ASN A 96 -8.00 0.52 -2.81
CA ASN A 96 -7.52 -0.52 -3.74
C ASN A 96 -6.45 -1.39 -3.06
N LEU A 97 -6.87 -2.42 -2.33
CA LEU A 97 -6.01 -3.21 -1.43
C LEU A 97 -5.91 -4.69 -1.79
N PRO A 98 -4.83 -5.37 -1.35
CA PRO A 98 -4.76 -6.82 -1.28
C PRO A 98 -5.99 -7.45 -0.60
N TRP A 99 -6.54 -8.50 -1.22
CA TRP A 99 -7.82 -9.10 -0.84
C TRP A 99 -7.93 -9.56 0.63
N ASN A 100 -6.81 -9.94 1.25
CA ASN A 100 -6.72 -10.37 2.64
C ASN A 100 -6.97 -9.24 3.66
N LEU A 101 -6.91 -7.97 3.25
CA LEU A 101 -7.13 -6.83 4.14
C LEU A 101 -8.59 -6.36 4.19
N LYS A 102 -9.46 -6.79 3.26
CA LYS A 102 -10.86 -6.33 3.17
C LYS A 102 -11.63 -6.48 4.48
N GLY A 103 -11.53 -7.63 5.15
CA GLY A 103 -12.21 -7.85 6.44
C GLY A 103 -11.79 -6.86 7.53
N ARG A 104 -10.53 -6.38 7.50
CA ARG A 104 -10.03 -5.35 8.42
C ARG A 104 -10.53 -3.95 8.04
N VAL A 105 -10.59 -3.64 6.75
CA VAL A 105 -11.18 -2.37 6.24
C VAL A 105 -12.63 -2.25 6.69
N LEU A 106 -13.45 -3.29 6.48
CA LEU A 106 -14.85 -3.30 6.91
C LEU A 106 -14.99 -3.17 8.44
N ALA A 107 -14.12 -3.85 9.20
CA ALA A 107 -14.11 -3.72 10.67
C ALA A 107 -13.78 -2.30 11.13
N LYS A 108 -12.84 -1.60 10.48
CA LYS A 108 -12.49 -0.21 10.82
C LYS A 108 -13.58 0.78 10.42
N VAL A 109 -14.19 0.60 9.24
CA VAL A 109 -15.34 1.40 8.77
C VAL A 109 -16.50 1.34 9.77
N GLU A 110 -16.88 0.14 10.19
CA GLU A 110 -17.97 -0.08 11.15
C GLU A 110 -17.62 0.46 12.55
N PHE A 111 -16.40 0.19 13.04
CA PHE A 111 -15.93 0.65 14.36
C PHE A 111 -15.84 2.18 14.47
N GLN A 112 -15.29 2.86 13.47
CA GLN A 112 -15.14 4.32 13.46
C GLN A 112 -16.37 5.04 12.88
N ARG A 113 -17.40 4.32 12.43
CA ARG A 113 -18.61 4.87 11.77
C ARG A 113 -18.26 5.81 10.61
N VAL A 114 -17.32 5.37 9.77
CA VAL A 114 -16.79 6.17 8.65
C VAL A 114 -17.90 6.48 7.64
N GLU A 115 -18.06 7.75 7.26
CA GLU A 115 -19.12 8.22 6.35
C GLU A 115 -19.06 7.51 4.99
N LEU A 116 -17.86 7.43 4.38
CA LEU A 116 -17.69 6.91 3.03
C LEU A 116 -16.31 6.30 2.78
N VAL A 117 -16.29 5.01 2.38
CA VAL A 117 -15.12 4.37 1.77
C VAL A 117 -15.53 3.64 0.49
N ILE A 118 -14.92 4.01 -0.64
CA ILE A 118 -15.08 3.30 -1.91
C ILE A 118 -14.09 2.14 -1.97
N LEU A 119 -14.60 0.93 -1.74
CA LEU A 119 -13.81 -0.30 -1.69
C LEU A 119 -13.81 -1.04 -3.04
N MET A 120 -12.62 -1.27 -3.62
CA MET A 120 -12.48 -2.16 -4.76
C MET A 120 -12.64 -3.63 -4.34
N ALA A 121 -13.64 -4.31 -4.91
CA ALA A 121 -13.92 -5.71 -4.58
C ALA A 121 -14.41 -6.54 -5.78
N PRO A 122 -13.76 -7.67 -6.12
CA PRO A 122 -14.39 -8.73 -6.92
C PRO A 122 -15.67 -9.28 -6.27
N ILE A 123 -16.60 -9.72 -7.12
CA ILE A 123 -17.87 -10.37 -6.75
C ILE A 123 -17.57 -11.83 -6.33
N TRP A 124 -17.29 -12.05 -5.05
CA TRP A 124 -16.95 -13.37 -4.49
C TRP A 124 -17.87 -13.75 -3.30
N PRO A 125 -19.09 -14.26 -3.56
CA PRO A 125 -20.08 -14.56 -2.51
C PRO A 125 -19.59 -15.52 -1.41
N SER A 126 -18.72 -16.48 -1.75
CA SER A 126 -18.17 -17.46 -0.81
C SER A 126 -17.13 -16.90 0.17
N GLN A 127 -16.77 -15.61 0.07
CA GLN A 127 -15.76 -15.00 0.94
C GLN A 127 -16.39 -14.45 2.23
N PRO A 128 -15.79 -14.69 3.41
CA PRO A 128 -16.37 -14.25 4.69
C PRO A 128 -16.61 -12.73 4.82
N TRP A 129 -15.83 -11.90 4.11
CA TRP A 129 -16.02 -10.44 4.10
C TRP A 129 -17.14 -9.97 3.16
N TYR A 130 -17.63 -10.82 2.25
CA TYR A 130 -18.59 -10.40 1.21
C TYR A 130 -20.00 -10.09 1.77
N PRO A 131 -20.62 -10.92 2.64
CA PRO A 131 -21.90 -10.57 3.26
C PRO A 131 -21.81 -9.28 4.10
N ARG A 132 -20.70 -9.08 4.83
CA ARG A 132 -20.47 -7.87 5.62
C ARG A 132 -20.26 -6.62 4.75
N LEU A 133 -19.66 -6.76 3.57
CA LEU A 133 -19.59 -5.67 2.61
C LEU A 133 -21.01 -5.28 2.16
N LEU A 134 -21.86 -6.24 1.83
CA LEU A 134 -23.24 -5.97 1.41
C LEU A 134 -24.07 -5.28 2.51
N SER A 135 -23.91 -5.67 3.79
CA SER A 135 -24.61 -5.02 4.91
C SER A 135 -24.12 -3.60 5.23
N LEU A 136 -22.94 -3.21 4.72
CA LEU A 136 -22.35 -1.87 4.90
C LEU A 136 -22.50 -0.99 3.65
N LEU A 137 -23.26 -1.41 2.63
CA LEU A 137 -23.51 -0.60 1.44
C LEU A 137 -24.44 0.58 1.77
N VAL A 138 -23.95 1.79 1.50
CA VAL A 138 -24.74 3.04 1.54
C VAL A 138 -25.31 3.45 0.17
N SER A 139 -24.91 2.75 -0.90
CA SER A 139 -25.37 2.99 -2.28
C SER A 139 -25.22 1.72 -3.13
N SER A 140 -25.87 1.70 -4.30
CA SER A 140 -25.73 0.61 -5.27
C SER A 140 -24.28 0.51 -5.79
N PRO A 141 -23.65 -0.68 -5.79
CA PRO A 141 -22.25 -0.82 -6.17
C PRO A 141 -22.03 -0.55 -7.66
N LEU A 142 -21.00 0.23 -7.98
CA LEU A 142 -20.57 0.46 -9.35
C LEU A 142 -19.93 -0.82 -9.93
N ARG A 143 -20.63 -1.47 -10.85
CA ARG A 143 -20.09 -2.60 -11.60
C ARG A 143 -19.08 -2.11 -12.64
N ILE A 144 -17.90 -2.74 -12.66
CA ILE A 144 -16.85 -2.52 -13.64
C ILE A 144 -16.76 -3.80 -14.48
N ASP A 145 -17.34 -3.75 -15.67
CA ASP A 145 -17.13 -4.77 -16.70
C ASP A 145 -15.78 -4.54 -17.40
N PRO A 146 -15.06 -5.62 -17.77
CA PRO A 146 -13.72 -5.56 -18.37
C PRO A 146 -13.72 -5.04 -19.82
#